data_AF-A0A7W4F589-F1
#
_entry.id   AF-A0A7W4F589-F1
#
_cell.length_a   1.000
_cell.length_b   1.000
_cell.length_c   1.000
_cell.angle_alpha   90.00
_cell.angle_beta   90.00
_cell.angle_gamma   90.00
#
_symmetry.space_group_name_H-M   'P 1'
#
loop_
_entity.id
_entity.type
_entity.pdbx_description
1 polymer ?
#
loop_
_entity_poly.entity_id
_entity_poly.type
_entity_poly.pdbx_seq_one_letter_code
_entity_poly.pdbx_strand_id
1 'polypeptide(L)'
;MKPTLRLWSRAGVICLMLILAGCSSKKPRTSYDAHAFDDAIEDAADKYDVDQKLIAAMIKVESGFNPAAISRSNAIGLMQLKADTAGCDAYRYKGKRGCPDDDDLLDPDTNIDLGAAYLAVLQKQQLKGIDDPVTLRYATIIAYVNGTGALLRTFSSNRQQAISMINNLSPEAFNWHVRKYHPAPQAPRHLMKVEAAYEQL
;
A
#
# COMPACT_ATOMS: atom_id res chain seq x y z
N MET A 1 62.82 -10.35 -55.46
CA MET A 1 63.48 -10.84 -54.23
C MET A 1 62.43 -11.09 -53.15
N LYS A 2 62.28 -12.35 -52.71
CA LYS A 2 61.72 -12.73 -51.38
C LYS A 2 62.86 -12.64 -50.34
N PRO A 3 62.68 -12.90 -49.02
CA PRO A 3 61.50 -12.89 -48.12
C PRO A 3 61.79 -12.13 -46.80
N THR A 4 60.84 -12.07 -45.85
CA THR A 4 61.06 -12.44 -44.43
C THR A 4 59.74 -12.55 -43.67
N LEU A 5 59.77 -13.37 -42.62
CA LEU A 5 58.68 -14.05 -41.93
C LEU A 5 58.45 -13.50 -40.51
N ARG A 6 57.28 -13.85 -39.95
CA ARG A 6 56.92 -14.08 -38.51
C ARG A 6 56.58 -12.88 -37.61
N LEU A 7 55.37 -12.91 -37.05
CA LEU A 7 55.09 -13.13 -35.61
C LEU A 7 53.55 -13.21 -35.41
N TRP A 8 52.99 -14.38 -35.08
CA TRP A 8 52.67 -14.91 -33.74
C TRP A 8 51.23 -14.66 -33.26
N SER A 9 50.56 -15.78 -33.06
CA SER A 9 49.26 -15.99 -32.44
C SER A 9 49.19 -15.44 -31.01
N ARG A 10 48.06 -14.84 -30.64
CA ARG A 10 47.60 -14.68 -29.24
C ARG A 10 46.17 -15.24 -29.21
N ALA A 11 46.02 -16.52 -28.89
CA ALA A 11 45.73 -17.00 -27.53
C ALA A 11 44.39 -16.44 -27.02
N GLY A 12 43.37 -17.31 -27.08
CA GLY A 12 42.00 -17.03 -26.66
C GLY A 12 41.91 -16.67 -25.17
N VAL A 13 41.07 -15.68 -24.88
CA VAL A 13 40.69 -15.29 -23.53
C VAL A 13 39.67 -16.31 -23.02
N ILE A 14 40.15 -17.24 -22.20
CA ILE A 14 39.30 -18.09 -21.36
C ILE A 14 38.78 -17.19 -20.24
N CYS A 15 37.53 -16.74 -20.36
CA CYS A 15 36.82 -16.05 -19.29
C CYS A 15 36.43 -17.09 -18.22
N LEU A 16 37.29 -17.25 -17.22
CA LEU A 16 37.02 -18.04 -16.03
C LEU A 16 35.91 -17.34 -15.24
N MET A 17 34.68 -17.85 -15.33
CA MET A 17 33.59 -17.42 -14.46
C MET A 17 33.92 -17.82 -13.01
N LEU A 18 34.36 -16.84 -12.23
CA LEU A 18 34.40 -16.93 -10.78
C LEU A 18 32.96 -17.05 -10.26
N ILE A 19 32.60 -18.25 -9.81
CA ILE A 19 31.39 -18.49 -9.04
C ILE A 19 31.58 -17.79 -7.68
N LEU A 20 31.08 -16.56 -7.57
CA LEU A 20 30.88 -15.95 -6.26
C LEU A 20 29.69 -16.66 -5.61
N ALA A 21 29.99 -17.61 -4.73
CA ALA A 21 29.05 -18.13 -3.76
C ALA A 21 28.58 -16.96 -2.88
N GLY A 22 27.44 -16.37 -3.22
CA GLY A 22 26.79 -15.34 -2.43
C GLY A 22 26.28 -15.93 -1.12
N CYS A 23 27.02 -15.73 -0.03
CA CYS A 23 26.48 -15.86 1.31
C CYS A 23 25.39 -14.78 1.48
N SER A 24 24.12 -15.19 1.34
CA SER A 24 22.97 -14.35 1.62
C SER A 24 22.88 -14.12 3.14
N SER A 25 23.54 -13.08 3.62
CA SER A 25 23.40 -12.59 4.98
C SER A 25 21.96 -12.12 5.18
N LYS A 26 21.12 -12.96 5.79
CA LYS A 26 19.77 -12.55 6.22
C LYS A 26 19.94 -11.43 7.24
N LYS A 27 19.69 -10.17 6.85
CA LYS A 27 19.62 -9.06 7.79
C LYS A 27 18.60 -9.42 8.88
N PRO A 28 18.91 -9.22 10.18
CA PRO A 28 17.94 -9.46 11.23
C PRO A 28 16.70 -8.59 10.94
N ARG A 29 15.53 -9.22 10.88
CA ARG A 29 14.27 -8.47 10.79
C ARG A 29 14.01 -7.93 12.18
N THR A 30 14.19 -6.63 12.38
CA THR A 30 13.66 -5.96 13.57
C THR A 30 12.18 -6.27 13.65
N SER A 31 11.76 -6.99 14.70
CA SER A 31 10.35 -7.20 15.00
C SER A 31 9.91 -6.04 15.86
N TYR A 32 8.98 -5.24 15.36
CA TYR A 32 8.33 -4.20 16.14
C TYR A 32 7.18 -4.80 16.94
N ASP A 33 7.00 -4.33 18.17
CA ASP A 33 5.85 -4.72 19.00
C ASP A 33 4.60 -4.04 18.44
N ALA A 34 3.58 -4.84 18.10
CA ALA A 34 2.33 -4.32 17.55
C ALA A 34 1.56 -3.51 18.60
N HIS A 35 1.65 -3.91 19.87
CA HIS A 35 0.91 -3.29 20.98
C HIS A 35 1.43 -1.90 21.35
N ALA A 36 2.62 -1.52 20.86
CA ALA A 36 3.19 -0.20 21.10
C ALA A 36 2.35 0.96 20.50
N PHE A 37 1.38 0.64 19.64
CA PHE A 37 0.56 1.62 18.94
C PHE A 37 -0.95 1.46 19.22
N ASP A 38 -1.34 0.58 20.15
CA ASP A 38 -2.76 0.25 20.40
C ASP A 38 -3.56 1.50 20.77
N ASP A 39 -3.07 2.32 21.70
CA ASP A 39 -3.71 3.56 22.14
C ASP A 39 -3.92 4.54 20.96
N ALA A 40 -2.89 4.74 20.13
CA ALA A 40 -2.96 5.63 18.97
C ALA A 40 -3.94 5.10 17.89
N ILE A 41 -4.02 3.77 17.72
CA ILE A 41 -4.96 3.13 16.81
C ILE A 41 -6.38 3.24 17.34
N GLU A 42 -6.62 3.03 18.63
CA GLU A 42 -7.92 3.20 19.29
C GLU A 42 -8.41 4.65 19.20
N ASP A 43 -7.59 5.62 19.59
CA ASP A 43 -7.90 7.04 19.51
C ASP A 43 -8.26 7.47 18.08
N ALA A 44 -7.51 6.98 17.08
CA ALA A 44 -7.76 7.29 15.68
C ALA A 44 -9.03 6.59 15.15
N ALA A 45 -9.26 5.34 15.55
CA ALA A 45 -10.47 4.58 15.20
C ALA A 45 -11.73 5.31 15.67
N ASP A 46 -11.76 5.70 16.94
CA ASP A 46 -12.87 6.41 17.56
C ASP A 46 -13.09 7.79 16.93
N LYS A 47 -12.01 8.55 16.76
CA LYS A 47 -12.07 9.92 16.22
C LYS A 47 -12.61 9.98 14.80
N TYR A 48 -12.23 9.02 13.96
CA TYR A 48 -12.58 9.02 12.54
C TYR A 48 -13.74 8.06 12.22
N ASP A 49 -14.20 7.29 13.20
CA ASP A 49 -15.22 6.25 13.06
C ASP A 49 -14.83 5.33 11.88
N VAL A 50 -13.66 4.72 12.05
CA VAL A 50 -13.03 3.73 11.18
C VAL A 50 -12.71 2.53 12.05
N ASP A 51 -12.95 1.33 11.52
CA ASP A 51 -12.67 0.09 12.23
C ASP A 51 -11.20 -0.03 12.68
N GLN A 52 -10.99 -0.16 13.99
CA GLN A 52 -9.68 -0.33 14.62
C GLN A 52 -8.91 -1.53 14.02
N LYS A 53 -9.60 -2.64 13.74
CA LYS A 53 -8.97 -3.82 13.13
C LYS A 53 -8.46 -3.52 11.72
N LEU A 54 -9.19 -2.70 10.96
CA LEU A 54 -8.76 -2.28 9.64
C LEU A 54 -7.49 -1.42 9.72
N ILE A 55 -7.42 -0.46 10.65
CA ILE A 55 -6.23 0.38 10.84
C ILE A 55 -5.01 -0.49 11.18
N ALA A 56 -5.14 -1.38 12.17
CA ALA A 56 -4.07 -2.29 12.57
C ALA A 56 -3.63 -3.25 11.44
N ALA A 57 -4.59 -3.82 10.69
CA ALA A 57 -4.30 -4.67 9.55
C ALA A 57 -3.57 -3.92 8.42
N MET A 58 -3.95 -2.68 8.14
CA MET A 58 -3.25 -1.81 7.19
C MET A 58 -1.81 -1.56 7.65
N ILE A 59 -1.57 -1.14 8.90
CA ILE A 59 -0.21 -0.92 9.44
C ILE A 59 0.65 -2.18 9.32
N LYS A 60 0.09 -3.34 9.68
CA LYS A 60 0.77 -4.63 9.58
C LYS A 60 1.23 -4.95 8.16
N VAL A 61 0.39 -4.69 7.15
CA VAL A 61 0.71 -4.98 5.75
C VAL A 61 1.62 -3.93 5.13
N GLU A 62 1.45 -2.66 5.47
CA GLU A 62 2.17 -1.53 4.90
C GLU A 62 3.62 -1.45 5.41
N SER A 63 3.82 -1.50 6.72
CA SER A 63 5.14 -1.29 7.34
C SER A 63 5.58 -2.46 8.22
N GLY A 64 4.66 -3.36 8.59
CA GLY A 64 4.94 -4.36 9.61
C GLY A 64 5.19 -3.73 10.97
N PHE A 65 4.50 -2.63 11.29
CA PHE A 65 4.68 -1.79 12.48
C PHE A 65 6.05 -1.09 12.58
N ASN A 66 6.72 -0.85 11.44
CA ASN A 66 7.96 -0.09 11.41
C ASN A 66 7.68 1.42 11.21
N PRO A 67 7.85 2.26 12.24
CA PRO A 67 7.58 3.70 12.11
C PRO A 67 8.58 4.42 11.20
N ALA A 68 9.79 3.87 11.02
CA ALA A 68 10.81 4.45 10.13
C ALA A 68 10.73 3.93 8.68
N ALA A 69 9.61 3.31 8.29
CA ALA A 69 9.46 2.75 6.95
C ALA A 69 9.35 3.84 5.88
N ILE A 70 10.25 3.82 4.90
CA ILE A 70 10.20 4.70 3.73
C ILE A 70 10.28 3.85 2.46
N SER A 71 9.26 3.93 1.62
CA SER A 71 9.21 3.20 0.36
C SER A 71 10.04 3.88 -0.74
N ARG A 72 10.31 3.16 -1.84
CA ARG A 72 11.00 3.72 -3.02
C ARG A 72 10.25 4.88 -3.69
N SER A 73 8.95 4.99 -3.45
CA SER A 73 8.08 6.05 -3.99
C SER A 73 7.75 7.14 -2.95
N ASN A 74 8.53 7.20 -1.86
CA ASN A 74 8.36 8.13 -0.75
C ASN A 74 7.00 8.01 -0.05
N ALA A 75 6.58 6.76 0.24
CA ALA A 75 5.50 6.48 1.18
C ALA A 75 6.14 6.27 2.56
N ILE A 76 5.64 6.94 3.60
CA ILE A 76 6.35 7.15 4.86
C ILE A 76 5.54 6.63 6.05
N GLY A 77 6.23 6.04 7.01
CA GLY A 77 5.72 5.69 8.32
C GLY A 77 4.88 4.42 8.35
N LEU A 78 4.14 4.26 9.45
CA LEU A 78 3.39 3.06 9.78
C LEU A 78 2.34 2.68 8.73
N MET A 79 1.61 3.67 8.22
CA MET A 79 0.53 3.53 7.25
C MET A 79 0.96 3.87 5.82
N GLN A 80 2.26 4.07 5.59
CA GLN A 80 2.85 4.33 4.27
C GLN A 80 2.12 5.43 3.48
N LEU A 81 2.02 6.61 4.09
CA LEU A 81 1.38 7.76 3.48
C LEU A 81 2.34 8.50 2.56
N LYS A 82 1.81 9.02 1.45
CA LYS A 82 2.50 10.01 0.63
C LYS A 82 2.00 11.41 1.01
N ALA A 83 2.93 12.28 1.38
CA ALA A 83 2.66 13.65 1.81
C ALA A 83 1.79 14.41 0.79
N ASP A 84 2.18 14.34 -0.49
CA ASP A 84 1.60 15.07 -1.63
C ASP A 84 0.25 14.54 -2.14
N THR A 85 -0.26 13.44 -1.58
CA THR A 85 -1.55 12.86 -1.97
C THR A 85 -2.43 12.56 -0.75
N ALA A 86 -2.32 11.36 -0.17
CA ALA A 86 -3.12 10.92 0.97
C ALA A 86 -2.95 11.86 2.18
N GLY A 87 -1.73 12.38 2.39
CA GLY A 87 -1.45 13.37 3.42
C GLY A 87 -2.25 14.67 3.22
N CYS A 88 -2.25 15.24 2.01
CA CYS A 88 -3.05 16.42 1.68
C CYS A 88 -4.55 16.17 1.84
N ASP A 89 -5.05 15.00 1.43
CA ASP A 89 -6.45 14.60 1.60
C ASP A 89 -6.84 14.54 3.08
N ALA A 90 -6.00 13.91 3.91
CA ALA A 90 -6.18 13.84 5.35
C ALA A 90 -6.13 15.22 6.02
N TYR A 91 -5.18 16.09 5.65
CA TYR A 91 -5.10 17.47 6.15
C TYR A 91 -6.39 18.24 5.85
N ARG A 92 -6.88 18.17 4.60
CA ARG A 92 -8.13 18.83 4.21
C ARG A 92 -9.32 18.30 4.98
N TYR A 93 -9.41 16.98 5.17
CA TYR A 93 -10.48 16.35 5.95
C TYR A 93 -10.49 16.84 7.40
N LYS A 94 -9.30 17.08 7.97
CA LYS A 94 -9.10 17.66 9.30
C LYS A 94 -9.28 19.18 9.35
N GLY A 95 -9.69 19.83 8.26
CA GLY A 95 -9.82 21.30 8.18
C GLY A 95 -8.48 22.06 8.16
N LYS A 96 -7.36 21.38 7.97
CA LYS A 96 -6.03 21.99 7.80
C LYS A 96 -5.80 22.40 6.35
N ARG A 97 -4.93 23.40 6.14
CA ARG A 97 -4.44 23.82 4.81
C ARG A 97 -3.09 23.15 4.54
N GLY A 98 -2.77 22.97 3.26
CA GLY A 98 -1.50 22.35 2.85
C GLY A 98 -1.50 20.83 2.98
N CYS A 99 -0.31 20.28 3.16
CA CYS A 99 -0.03 18.84 3.26
C CYS A 99 0.99 18.64 4.40
N PRO A 100 1.02 17.45 5.04
CA PRO A 100 2.08 17.12 5.98
C PRO A 100 3.44 17.08 5.29
N ASP A 101 4.51 17.28 6.06
CA ASP A 101 5.87 17.03 5.59
C ASP A 101 6.37 15.62 5.99
N ASP A 102 7.62 15.30 5.65
CA ASP A 102 8.17 13.96 5.92
C ASP A 102 8.38 13.70 7.42
N ASP A 103 8.65 14.74 8.22
CA ASP A 103 8.82 14.63 9.67
C ASP A 103 7.48 14.37 10.37
N ASP A 104 6.41 15.07 9.95
CA ASP A 104 5.03 14.77 10.34
C ASP A 104 4.69 13.28 10.10
N LEU A 105 5.13 12.72 8.97
CA LEU A 105 4.82 11.33 8.60
C LEU A 105 5.71 10.29 9.27
N LEU A 106 6.87 10.67 9.82
CA LEU A 106 7.74 9.80 10.60
C LEU A 106 7.32 9.70 12.07
N ASP A 107 6.57 10.68 12.58
CA ASP A 107 5.93 10.61 13.89
C ASP A 107 4.80 9.54 13.89
N PRO A 108 4.89 8.50 14.73
CA PRO A 108 3.93 7.39 14.71
C PRO A 108 2.47 7.81 14.91
N ASP A 109 2.21 8.65 15.91
CA ASP A 109 0.86 9.06 16.29
C ASP A 109 0.25 9.93 15.19
N THR A 110 1.01 10.88 14.65
CA THR A 110 0.60 11.70 13.50
C THR A 110 0.36 10.84 12.26
N ASN A 111 1.21 9.84 11.99
CA ASN A 111 1.05 8.96 10.84
C ASN A 111 -0.22 8.11 10.94
N ILE A 112 -0.51 7.52 12.11
CA ILE A 112 -1.72 6.73 12.37
C ILE A 112 -2.96 7.61 12.24
N ASP A 113 -2.97 8.77 12.89
CA ASP A 113 -4.09 9.71 12.84
C ASP A 113 -4.39 10.18 11.40
N LEU A 114 -3.35 10.52 10.62
CA LEU A 114 -3.53 10.92 9.21
C LEU A 114 -3.97 9.75 8.34
N GLY A 115 -3.49 8.54 8.60
CA GLY A 115 -3.88 7.36 7.83
C GLY A 115 -5.32 6.95 8.10
N ALA A 116 -5.77 7.00 9.35
CA ALA A 116 -7.17 6.81 9.72
C ALA A 116 -8.07 7.92 9.15
N ALA A 117 -7.62 9.18 9.18
CA ALA A 117 -8.33 10.28 8.51
C ALA A 117 -8.48 10.02 7.00
N TYR A 118 -7.43 9.49 6.34
CA TYR A 118 -7.51 9.15 4.92
C TYR A 118 -8.43 7.95 4.65
N LEU A 119 -8.45 6.92 5.50
CA LEU A 119 -9.45 5.84 5.42
C LEU A 119 -10.88 6.41 5.53
N ALA A 120 -11.12 7.36 6.43
CA ALA A 120 -12.41 8.04 6.53
C ALA A 120 -12.74 8.89 5.29
N VAL A 121 -11.77 9.56 4.66
CA VAL A 121 -11.96 10.23 3.36
C VAL A 121 -12.44 9.23 2.31
N LEU A 122 -11.80 8.06 2.23
CA LEU A 122 -12.19 7.02 1.28
C LEU A 122 -13.62 6.55 1.55
N GLN A 123 -13.94 6.16 2.78
CA GLN A 123 -15.24 5.58 3.12
C GLN A 123 -16.39 6.61 3.05
N LYS A 124 -16.19 7.79 3.64
CA LYS A 124 -17.26 8.77 3.88
C LYS A 124 -17.45 9.77 2.75
N GLN A 125 -16.45 9.92 1.87
CA GLN A 125 -16.52 10.85 0.73
C GLN A 125 -16.36 10.11 -0.61
N GLN A 126 -15.23 9.45 -0.84
CA GLN A 126 -14.91 8.97 -2.18
C GLN A 126 -15.74 7.74 -2.60
N LEU A 127 -15.93 6.80 -1.68
CA LEU A 127 -16.69 5.56 -1.83
C LEU A 127 -18.11 5.65 -1.27
N LYS A 128 -18.55 6.86 -0.89
CA LYS A 128 -19.90 7.10 -0.38
C LYS A 128 -20.96 6.50 -1.31
N GLY A 129 -21.84 5.70 -0.72
CA GLY A 129 -22.92 5.00 -1.41
C GLY A 129 -22.65 3.52 -1.70
N ILE A 130 -21.49 2.97 -1.32
CA ILE A 130 -21.36 1.51 -1.19
C ILE A 130 -22.06 1.09 0.10
N ASP A 131 -23.06 0.22 -0.02
CA ASP A 131 -23.99 -0.07 1.08
C ASP A 131 -23.51 -1.23 1.98
N ASP A 132 -22.98 -2.30 1.37
CA ASP A 132 -22.51 -3.46 2.11
C ASP A 132 -21.16 -3.14 2.82
N PRO A 133 -21.07 -3.29 4.15
CA PRO A 133 -19.90 -2.86 4.91
C PRO A 133 -18.64 -3.68 4.59
N VAL A 134 -18.77 -4.96 4.24
CA VAL A 134 -17.64 -5.82 3.84
C VAL A 134 -17.11 -5.36 2.48
N THR A 135 -18.00 -5.08 1.55
CA THR A 135 -17.68 -4.54 0.22
C THR A 135 -17.05 -3.15 0.33
N LEU A 136 -17.56 -2.29 1.22
CA LEU A 136 -16.96 -1.00 1.52
C LEU A 136 -15.54 -1.16 2.07
N ARG A 137 -15.30 -2.10 2.99
CA ARG A 137 -13.95 -2.42 3.48
C ARG A 137 -13.02 -2.86 2.35
N TYR A 138 -13.45 -3.80 1.51
CA TYR A 138 -12.64 -4.27 0.37
C TYR A 138 -12.32 -3.14 -0.61
N ALA A 139 -13.33 -2.34 -0.95
CA ALA A 139 -13.17 -1.17 -1.83
C ALA A 139 -12.22 -0.14 -1.21
N THR A 140 -12.30 0.09 0.10
CA THR A 140 -11.41 1.00 0.83
C THR A 140 -9.95 0.53 0.75
N ILE A 141 -9.69 -0.75 1.00
CA ILE A 141 -8.33 -1.32 0.94
C ILE A 141 -7.72 -1.15 -0.46
N ILE A 142 -8.50 -1.44 -1.51
CA ILE A 142 -8.03 -1.27 -2.90
C ILE A 142 -7.81 0.21 -3.23
N ALA A 143 -8.76 1.07 -2.84
CA ALA A 143 -8.69 2.49 -3.10
C ALA A 143 -7.53 3.16 -2.34
N TYR A 144 -7.14 2.66 -1.17
CA TYR A 144 -6.01 3.16 -0.41
C TYR A 144 -4.70 3.05 -1.20
N VAL A 145 -4.48 1.93 -1.88
CA VAL A 145 -3.24 1.64 -2.62
C VAL A 145 -3.27 2.16 -4.06
N ASN A 146 -4.42 2.05 -4.72
CA ASN A 146 -4.53 2.29 -6.16
C ASN A 146 -5.39 3.50 -6.53
N GLY A 147 -6.03 4.13 -5.55
CA GLY A 147 -6.94 5.26 -5.72
C GLY A 147 -8.36 4.83 -6.12
N THR A 148 -9.35 5.52 -5.55
CA THR A 148 -10.77 5.27 -5.82
C THR A 148 -11.12 5.29 -7.31
N GLY A 149 -10.54 6.22 -8.07
CA GLY A 149 -10.80 6.32 -9.51
C GLY A 149 -10.35 5.09 -10.29
N ALA A 150 -9.24 4.45 -9.91
CA ALA A 150 -8.78 3.24 -10.57
C ALA A 150 -9.74 2.06 -10.31
N LEU A 151 -10.20 1.92 -9.07
CA LEU A 151 -11.20 0.92 -8.70
C LEU A 151 -12.53 1.12 -9.45
N LEU A 152 -13.12 2.31 -9.37
CA LEU A 152 -14.45 2.57 -9.93
C LEU A 152 -14.49 2.38 -11.45
N ARG A 153 -13.41 2.74 -12.16
CA ARG A 153 -13.29 2.54 -13.62
C ARG A 153 -13.30 1.07 -14.05
N THR A 154 -13.06 0.13 -13.14
CA THR A 154 -13.24 -1.31 -13.46
C THR A 154 -14.72 -1.71 -13.58
N PHE A 155 -15.64 -0.88 -13.07
CA PHE A 155 -17.09 -1.08 -13.17
C PHE A 155 -17.71 -0.15 -14.21
N SER A 156 -17.47 1.16 -14.09
CA SER A 156 -17.94 2.17 -15.05
C SER A 156 -17.10 3.44 -14.98
N SER A 157 -17.03 4.20 -16.07
CA SER A 157 -16.47 5.56 -16.08
C SER A 157 -17.37 6.57 -15.34
N ASN A 158 -18.67 6.27 -15.21
CA ASN A 158 -19.61 7.07 -14.43
C ASN A 158 -19.62 6.60 -12.97
N ARG A 159 -19.33 7.52 -12.03
CA ARG A 159 -19.26 7.20 -10.59
C ARG A 159 -20.55 6.59 -10.05
N GLN A 160 -21.71 7.16 -10.36
CA GLN A 160 -22.99 6.69 -9.82
C GLN A 160 -23.32 5.29 -10.35
N GLN A 161 -23.06 5.05 -11.64
CA GLN A 161 -23.23 3.73 -12.23
C GLN A 161 -22.26 2.71 -11.63
N ALA A 162 -20.99 3.08 -11.44
CA ALA A 162 -19.99 2.19 -10.82
C ALA A 162 -20.43 1.77 -9.41
N ILE A 163 -20.89 2.72 -8.58
CA ILE A 163 -21.41 2.43 -7.24
C ILE A 163 -22.66 1.53 -7.31
N SER A 164 -23.60 1.81 -8.21
CA SER A 164 -24.78 0.96 -8.41
C SER A 164 -24.40 -0.47 -8.82
N MET A 165 -23.40 -0.64 -9.70
CA MET A 165 -22.89 -1.95 -10.08
C MET A 165 -22.25 -2.67 -8.90
N ILE A 166 -21.46 -1.96 -8.08
CA ILE A 166 -20.86 -2.52 -6.86
C ILE A 166 -21.94 -3.00 -5.89
N ASN A 167 -22.99 -2.22 -5.66
CA ASN A 167 -24.08 -2.60 -4.74
C ASN A 167 -24.93 -3.78 -5.25
N ASN A 168 -24.81 -4.17 -6.52
CA ASN A 168 -25.46 -5.36 -7.08
C ASN A 168 -24.60 -6.63 -6.93
N LEU A 169 -23.42 -6.55 -6.29
CA LEU A 169 -22.53 -7.69 -6.07
C LEU A 169 -22.52 -8.08 -4.59
N SER A 170 -22.33 -9.38 -4.33
CA SER A 170 -21.88 -9.83 -3.01
C SER A 170 -20.40 -9.47 -2.80
N PRO A 171 -19.89 -9.47 -1.56
CA PRO A 171 -18.47 -9.27 -1.28
C PRO A 171 -17.54 -10.21 -2.07
N GLU A 172 -17.94 -11.49 -2.23
CA GLU A 172 -17.17 -12.49 -2.98
C GLU A 172 -17.16 -12.17 -4.47
N ALA A 173 -18.30 -11.74 -5.03
CA ALA A 173 -18.42 -11.35 -6.42
C ALA A 173 -17.63 -10.06 -6.71
N PHE A 174 -17.63 -9.09 -5.78
CA PHE A 174 -16.78 -7.91 -5.86
C PHE A 174 -15.29 -8.29 -5.85
N ASN A 175 -14.85 -9.14 -4.90
CA ASN A 175 -13.47 -9.60 -4.82
C ASN A 175 -13.05 -10.36 -6.09
N TRP A 176 -13.93 -11.21 -6.62
CA TRP A 176 -13.71 -11.90 -7.89
C TRP A 176 -13.56 -10.91 -9.05
N HIS A 177 -14.44 -9.90 -9.14
CA HIS A 177 -14.37 -8.85 -10.17
C HIS A 177 -13.03 -8.11 -10.13
N VAL A 178 -12.59 -7.67 -8.95
CA VAL A 178 -11.31 -6.98 -8.77
C VAL A 178 -10.14 -7.87 -9.19
N ARG A 179 -10.14 -9.15 -8.79
CA ARG A 179 -9.11 -10.12 -9.21
C ARG A 179 -9.05 -10.30 -10.72
N LYS A 180 -10.20 -10.24 -11.39
CA LYS A 180 -10.32 -10.50 -12.83
C LYS A 180 -10.04 -9.28 -13.69
N TYR A 181 -10.49 -8.10 -13.28
CA TYR A 181 -10.58 -6.91 -14.14
C TYR A 181 -9.73 -5.73 -13.67
N HIS A 182 -9.21 -5.72 -12.44
CA HIS A 182 -8.35 -4.62 -12.02
C HIS A 182 -7.01 -4.66 -12.78
N PRO A 183 -6.60 -3.58 -13.47
CA PRO A 183 -5.42 -3.58 -14.33
C PRO A 183 -4.11 -3.73 -13.54
N ALA A 184 -4.14 -3.34 -12.26
CA ALA A 184 -3.00 -3.41 -11.36
C ALA A 184 -3.07 -4.71 -10.54
N PRO A 185 -2.19 -5.72 -10.75
CA PRO A 185 -2.25 -7.01 -10.07
C PRO A 185 -1.93 -6.90 -8.57
N GLN A 186 -1.31 -5.80 -8.14
CA GLN A 186 -1.07 -5.52 -6.73
C GLN A 186 -2.36 -5.24 -5.95
N ALA A 187 -3.43 -4.74 -6.57
CA ALA A 187 -4.68 -4.41 -5.90
C ALA A 187 -5.33 -5.65 -5.23
N PRO A 188 -5.69 -6.71 -5.97
CA PRO A 188 -6.27 -7.91 -5.36
C PRO A 188 -5.29 -8.63 -4.42
N ARG A 189 -3.98 -8.54 -4.68
CA ARG A 189 -2.96 -9.13 -3.80
C ARG A 189 -2.87 -8.39 -2.47
N HIS A 190 -3.00 -7.07 -2.49
CA HIS A 190 -2.98 -6.25 -1.29
C HIS A 190 -4.24 -6.49 -0.46
N LEU A 191 -5.42 -6.47 -1.10
CA LEU A 191 -6.68 -6.87 -0.47
C LEU A 191 -6.55 -8.22 0.26
N MET A 192 -6.04 -9.25 -0.42
CA MET A 192 -5.84 -10.57 0.18
C MET A 192 -4.94 -10.53 1.42
N LYS A 193 -3.87 -9.72 1.41
CA LYS A 193 -2.95 -9.60 2.55
C LYS A 193 -3.59 -8.89 3.74
N VAL A 194 -4.29 -7.79 3.48
CA VAL A 194 -4.95 -7.01 4.54
C VAL A 194 -6.08 -7.80 5.15
N GLU A 195 -6.93 -8.45 4.35
CA GLU A 195 -8.00 -9.31 4.88
C GLU A 195 -7.42 -10.47 5.69
N ALA A 196 -6.33 -11.10 5.25
CA ALA A 196 -5.68 -12.15 6.03
C ALA A 196 -5.12 -11.65 7.37
N ALA A 197 -4.66 -10.39 7.45
CA ALA A 197 -4.22 -9.77 8.70
C ALA A 197 -5.42 -9.34 9.57
N TYR A 198 -6.48 -8.82 8.96
CA TYR A 198 -7.71 -8.38 9.60
C TYR A 198 -8.41 -9.54 10.31
N GLU A 199 -8.53 -10.71 9.68
CA GLU A 199 -9.18 -11.90 10.25
C GLU A 199 -8.37 -12.57 11.38
N GLN A 200 -7.12 -12.14 11.60
CA GLN A 200 -6.25 -12.65 12.68
C GLN A 200 -6.29 -11.77 13.94
N LEU A 201 -6.88 -10.56 13.84
CA LEU A 201 -7.09 -9.61 14.94
C LEU A 201 -8.53 -9.77 15.47
#